data_AF-A0A1Q3KK32-F1
#
_entry.id   AF-A0A1Q3KK32-F1
#
_cell.length_a   1.000
_cell.length_b   1.000
_cell.length_c   1.000
_cell.angle_alpha   90.00
_cell.angle_beta   90.00
_cell.angle_gamma   90.00
#
_symmetry.space_group_name_H-M   'P 1'
#
loop_
_entity.id
_entity.type
_entity.pdbx_description
1 polymer ?
#
loop_
_entity_poly.entity_id
_entity_poly.type
_entity_poly.pdbx_seq_one_letter_code
_entity_poly.pdbx_strand_id
1 'polypeptide(L)'
;MDYTVVISAVILGLSVLAAAAKFLDWFLHSDPRTMVRTVRWMLVLLLIIGVPLLIFMLLREQWIGAMLLGAGLLVVGTFLQWRALLAPLNGLFSRFRPKPRPFEMPPVWEEEEENATPDPQAVLRAAAILEAYVRQTAPALAPPELRRLGHAEPDDDDEDDAGEMTVKEALEVLGLPDGADIADVHTAHRRLMRMADPDAGGSPYLAAKIDEARDVLIDALRRRTRPAAIGSAAPKRLPRS
;
A
#
# COMPACT_ATOMS: atom_id res chain seq x y z
N MET A 1 -53.08 6.79 33.01
CA MET A 1 -52.26 6.82 31.79
C MET A 1 -52.57 5.56 31.03
N ASP A 2 -53.08 5.70 29.81
CA ASP A 2 -53.52 4.55 29.02
C ASP A 2 -52.33 3.64 28.70
N TYR A 3 -52.50 2.33 28.92
CA TYR A 3 -51.46 1.34 28.64
C TYR A 3 -50.93 1.41 27.20
N THR A 4 -51.74 1.92 26.28
CA THR A 4 -51.36 2.20 24.89
C THR A 4 -50.21 3.20 24.80
N VAL A 5 -50.23 4.28 25.58
CA VAL A 5 -49.16 5.30 25.59
C VAL A 5 -47.86 4.71 26.13
N VAL A 6 -47.95 3.90 27.20
CA VAL A 6 -46.79 3.24 27.80
C VAL A 6 -46.18 2.23 26.81
N ILE A 7 -47.01 1.42 26.14
CA ILE A 7 -46.56 0.44 25.16
C ILE A 7 -45.93 1.14 23.95
N SER A 8 -46.54 2.21 23.42
CA SER A 8 -45.96 2.97 22.30
C SER A 8 -44.63 3.61 22.68
N ALA A 9 -44.49 4.13 23.90
CA ALA A 9 -43.22 4.70 24.37
C ALA A 9 -42.13 3.64 24.50
N VAL A 10 -42.46 2.45 25.01
CA VAL A 10 -41.52 1.32 25.12
C VAL A 10 -41.09 0.81 23.75
N ILE A 11 -42.04 0.64 22.81
CA ILE A 11 -41.75 0.20 21.44
C ILE A 11 -40.88 1.25 20.72
N LEU A 12 -41.18 2.54 20.88
CA LEU A 12 -40.39 3.61 20.29
C LEU A 12 -38.97 3.62 20.87
N GLY A 13 -38.84 3.47 22.19
CA GLY A 13 -37.54 3.37 22.86
C GLY A 13 -36.69 2.20 22.35
N LEU A 14 -37.29 1.01 22.23
CA LEU A 14 -36.60 -0.17 21.71
C LEU A 14 -36.22 -0.03 20.23
N SER A 15 -37.07 0.61 19.41
CA SER A 15 -36.78 0.88 18.00
C SER A 15 -35.59 1.83 17.84
N VAL A 16 -35.54 2.90 18.64
CA VAL A 16 -34.41 3.86 18.65
C VAL A 16 -33.13 3.16 19.10
N LEU A 17 -33.19 2.32 20.13
CA LEU A 17 -32.04 1.55 20.63
C LEU A 17 -31.51 0.58 19.56
N ALA A 18 -32.39 -0.12 18.87
CA ALA A 18 -32.03 -1.04 17.80
C ALA A 18 -31.39 -0.32 16.61
N ALA A 19 -31.93 0.84 16.22
CA ALA A 19 -31.34 1.67 15.17
C ALA A 19 -29.92 2.17 15.55
N ALA A 20 -29.73 2.59 16.80
CA ALA A 20 -28.44 3.02 17.30
C ALA A 20 -27.41 1.88 17.32
N ALA A 21 -27.80 0.68 17.77
CA ALA A 21 -26.92 -0.49 17.76
C ALA A 21 -26.53 -0.90 16.34
N LYS A 22 -27.47 -0.89 15.39
CA LYS A 22 -27.20 -1.19 13.98
C LYS A 22 -26.30 -0.15 13.32
N PHE A 23 -26.48 1.12 13.68
CA PHE A 23 -25.61 2.20 13.22
C PHE A 23 -24.18 2.03 13.76
N LEU A 24 -24.05 1.68 15.04
CA LEU A 24 -22.74 1.47 15.67
C LEU A 24 -22.03 0.24 15.09
N ASP A 25 -22.76 -0.85 14.83
CA ASP A 25 -22.25 -2.05 14.17
C ASP A 25 -21.75 -1.74 12.76
N TRP A 26 -22.52 -0.96 11.99
CA TRP A 26 -22.11 -0.47 10.68
C TRP A 26 -20.88 0.45 10.77
N PHE A 27 -20.82 1.32 11.77
CA PHE A 27 -19.72 2.26 11.97
C PHE A 27 -18.41 1.55 12.33
N LEU A 28 -18.46 0.51 13.18
CA LEU A 28 -17.28 -0.22 13.63
C LEU A 28 -16.76 -1.22 12.58
N HIS A 29 -17.62 -1.75 11.70
CA HIS A 29 -17.24 -2.70 10.66
C HIS A 29 -16.92 -2.06 9.30
N SER A 30 -17.21 -0.78 9.08
CA SER A 30 -16.97 -0.13 7.78
C SER A 30 -15.56 0.47 7.66
N ASP A 31 -14.97 0.35 6.47
CA ASP A 31 -13.67 0.94 6.14
C ASP A 31 -13.72 2.48 6.24
N PRO A 32 -12.87 3.12 7.07
CA PRO A 32 -12.99 4.54 7.41
C PRO A 32 -12.85 5.48 6.19
N ARG A 33 -12.19 5.03 5.11
CA ARG A 33 -11.96 5.87 3.92
C ARG A 33 -13.21 6.04 3.06
N THR A 34 -13.99 4.98 2.87
CA THR A 34 -15.26 5.03 2.12
C THR A 34 -16.33 5.78 2.90
N MET A 35 -16.33 5.67 4.24
CA MET A 35 -17.27 6.37 5.11
C MET A 35 -17.13 7.90 5.00
N VAL A 36 -15.91 8.45 5.02
CA VAL A 36 -15.73 9.92 4.93
C VAL A 36 -16.20 10.47 3.59
N ARG A 37 -16.03 9.71 2.51
CA ARG A 37 -16.46 10.12 1.16
C ARG A 37 -17.98 10.14 1.06
N THR A 38 -18.67 9.13 1.58
CA THR A 38 -20.14 9.05 1.56
C THR A 38 -20.77 10.03 2.55
N VAL A 39 -20.19 10.20 3.75
CA VAL A 39 -20.63 11.20 4.75
C VAL A 39 -20.53 12.62 4.19
N ARG A 40 -19.44 12.96 3.49
CA ARG A 40 -19.30 14.28 2.87
C ARG A 40 -20.41 14.57 1.86
N TRP A 41 -20.72 13.62 0.97
CA TRP A 41 -21.80 13.77 0.00
C TRP A 41 -23.18 13.77 0.66
N MET A 42 -23.38 13.00 1.73
CA MET A 42 -24.62 12.99 2.51
C MET A 42 -24.86 14.33 3.23
N LEU A 43 -23.82 14.94 3.81
CA LEU A 43 -23.92 16.26 4.45
C LEU A 43 -24.17 17.37 3.41
N VAL A 44 -23.57 17.28 2.22
CA VAL A 44 -23.85 18.20 1.10
C VAL A 44 -25.30 18.06 0.64
N LEU A 45 -25.79 16.83 0.46
CA LEU A 45 -27.20 16.57 0.12
C LEU A 45 -28.14 17.16 1.19
N LEU A 46 -27.82 16.96 2.47
CA LEU A 46 -28.60 17.49 3.58
C LEU A 46 -28.60 19.03 3.60
N LEU A 47 -27.48 19.67 3.25
CA LEU A 47 -27.41 21.13 3.08
C LEU A 47 -28.29 21.59 1.90
N ILE A 48 -28.21 20.90 0.75
CA ILE A 48 -28.98 21.20 -0.47
C ILE A 48 -30.49 21.11 -0.20
N ILE A 49 -30.93 20.18 0.64
CA ILE A 49 -32.35 20.01 1.00
C ILE A 49 -32.75 20.96 2.14
N GLY A 50 -31.88 21.15 3.13
CA GLY A 50 -32.17 21.94 4.32
C GLY A 50 -32.26 23.43 4.06
N VAL A 51 -31.43 23.98 3.15
CA VAL A 51 -31.46 25.41 2.79
C VAL A 51 -32.80 25.85 2.16
N PRO A 52 -33.35 25.18 1.13
CA PRO A 52 -34.65 25.56 0.58
C PRO A 52 -35.79 25.31 1.57
N LEU A 53 -35.71 24.27 2.41
CA LEU A 53 -36.70 24.05 3.49
C LEU A 53 -36.66 25.17 4.54
N LEU A 54 -35.47 25.66 4.88
CA LEU A 54 -35.28 26.81 5.77
C LEU A 54 -35.86 28.08 5.14
N ILE A 55 -35.56 28.37 3.87
CA ILE A 55 -36.15 29.50 3.13
C ILE A 55 -37.68 29.40 3.12
N PHE A 56 -38.22 28.21 2.86
CA PHE A 56 -39.66 27.95 2.91
C PHE A 56 -40.25 28.21 4.30
N MET A 57 -39.57 27.81 5.38
CA MET A 57 -40.02 28.10 6.75
C MET A 57 -39.97 29.58 7.11
N LEU A 58 -38.97 30.32 6.64
CA LEU A 58 -38.92 31.78 6.82
C LEU A 58 -40.08 32.47 6.09
N LEU A 59 -40.39 32.04 4.86
CA LEU A 59 -41.52 32.55 4.09
C LEU A 59 -42.88 32.27 4.75
N ARG A 60 -42.97 31.22 5.58
CA ARG A 60 -44.17 30.82 6.33
C ARG A 60 -44.21 31.37 7.76
N GLU A 61 -43.29 32.26 8.13
CA GLU A 61 -43.14 32.84 9.47
C GLU A 61 -43.00 31.80 10.61
N GLN A 62 -42.47 30.61 10.29
CA GLN A 62 -42.26 29.55 11.27
C GLN A 62 -40.92 29.70 11.99
N TRP A 63 -40.78 30.78 12.76
CA TRP A 63 -39.52 31.18 13.40
C TRP A 63 -38.88 30.08 14.26
N ILE A 64 -39.69 29.38 15.06
CA ILE A 64 -39.19 28.33 15.98
C ILE A 64 -38.49 27.21 15.19
N GLY A 65 -39.14 26.70 14.14
CA GLY A 65 -38.55 25.63 13.36
C GLY A 65 -37.46 26.11 12.41
N ALA A 66 -37.51 27.35 11.93
CA ALA A 66 -36.42 27.96 11.15
C ALA A 66 -35.15 28.08 11.99
N MET A 67 -35.29 28.44 13.28
CA MET A 67 -34.17 28.57 14.21
C MET A 67 -33.57 27.21 14.56
N LEU A 68 -34.41 26.19 14.75
CA LEU A 68 -33.98 24.82 15.05
C LEU A 68 -33.28 24.17 13.84
N LEU A 69 -33.86 24.32 12.64
CA LEU A 69 -33.29 23.82 11.39
C LEU A 69 -31.98 24.56 11.06
N GLY A 70 -31.96 25.90 11.23
CA GLY A 70 -30.76 26.71 11.03
C GLY A 70 -29.60 26.31 11.95
N ALA A 71 -29.89 26.06 13.24
CA ALA A 71 -28.89 25.56 14.18
C ALA A 71 -28.32 24.19 13.76
N GLY A 72 -29.18 23.26 13.32
CA GLY A 72 -28.75 21.96 12.80
C GLY A 72 -27.88 22.06 11.54
N LEU A 73 -28.24 22.97 10.63
CA LEU A 73 -27.49 23.22 9.40
C LEU A 73 -26.10 23.82 9.66
N LEU A 74 -25.98 24.64 10.71
CA LEU A 74 -24.71 25.22 11.16
C LEU A 74 -23.75 24.14 11.67
N VAL A 75 -24.24 23.19 12.47
CA VAL A 75 -23.45 22.02 12.92
C VAL A 75 -22.95 21.20 11.73
N VAL A 76 -23.80 20.96 10.74
CA VAL A 76 -23.44 20.26 9.49
C VAL A 76 -22.34 20.99 8.72
N GLY A 77 -22.43 22.32 8.62
CA GLY A 77 -21.40 23.17 8.02
C GLY A 77 -20.06 23.10 8.76
N THR A 78 -20.10 23.12 10.10
CA THR A 78 -18.89 22.98 10.92
C THR A 78 -18.22 21.61 10.76
N PHE A 79 -19.01 20.54 10.61
CA PHE A 79 -18.50 19.19 10.40
C PHE A 79 -17.85 19.04 9.00
N LEU A 80 -18.38 19.71 7.98
CA LEU A 80 -17.79 19.78 6.64
C LEU A 80 -16.45 20.54 6.64
N GLN A 81 -16.36 21.60 7.43
CA GLN A 81 -15.15 22.41 7.59
C GLN A 81 -14.16 21.86 8.63
N TRP A 82 -14.50 20.83 9.40
CA TRP A 82 -13.62 20.31 10.45
C TRP A 82 -12.26 19.84 9.90
N ARG A 83 -12.22 19.34 8.65
CA ARG A 83 -10.95 19.07 7.93
C ARG A 83 -10.18 20.32 7.51
N ALA A 84 -10.85 21.42 7.18
CA ALA A 84 -10.20 22.69 6.85
C ALA A 84 -9.63 23.39 8.10
N LEU A 85 -10.34 23.28 9.23
CA LEU A 85 -9.86 23.72 10.55
C LEU A 85 -8.68 22.86 11.05
N LEU A 86 -8.67 21.56 10.72
CA LEU A 86 -7.54 20.67 11.00
C LEU A 86 -6.43 20.73 9.94
N ALA A 87 -6.60 21.45 8.83
CA ALA A 87 -5.56 21.62 7.80
C ALA A 87 -4.25 22.23 8.36
N PRO A 88 -4.27 23.30 9.18
CA PRO A 88 -3.06 23.80 9.84
C PRO A 88 -2.47 22.80 10.85
N LEU A 89 -3.30 21.98 11.51
CA LEU A 89 -2.84 20.90 12.39
C LEU A 89 -2.20 19.74 11.61
N ASN A 90 -2.68 19.45 10.41
CA ASN A 90 -2.09 18.46 9.52
C ASN A 90 -0.72 18.92 8.99
N GLY A 91 -0.55 20.23 8.77
CA GLY A 91 0.75 20.85 8.51
C GLY A 91 1.67 20.94 9.73
N LEU A 92 1.12 20.91 10.95
CA LEU A 92 1.92 20.80 12.17
C LEU A 92 2.41 19.36 12.40
N PHE A 93 1.59 18.36 12.07
CA PHE A 93 1.96 16.95 12.11
C PHE A 93 2.85 16.52 10.94
N SER A 94 2.89 17.25 9.82
CA SER A 94 3.85 16.99 8.74
C SER A 94 5.30 17.26 9.16
N ARG A 95 5.54 18.06 10.21
CA ARG A 95 6.88 18.16 10.84
C ARG A 95 7.34 16.85 11.49
N PHE A 96 6.41 15.94 11.78
CA PHE A 96 6.69 14.61 12.30
C PHE A 96 6.62 13.53 11.21
N ARG A 97 6.42 13.89 9.93
CA ARG A 97 6.64 12.92 8.84
C ARG A 97 8.15 12.63 8.78
N PRO A 98 8.58 11.36 8.80
CA PRO A 98 9.95 11.02 8.52
C PRO A 98 10.34 11.59 7.16
N LYS A 99 11.55 12.16 7.09
CA LYS A 99 12.15 12.72 5.88
C LYS A 99 12.01 11.68 4.73
N PRO A 100 11.61 12.09 3.51
CA PRO A 100 11.49 11.17 2.39
C PRO A 100 12.79 10.38 2.28
N ARG A 101 12.65 9.05 2.17
CA ARG A 101 13.81 8.18 2.01
C ARG A 101 14.49 8.55 0.68
N PRO A 102 15.80 8.33 0.51
CA PRO A 102 16.55 8.71 -0.70
C PRO A 102 15.98 8.22 -2.05
N PHE A 103 14.96 7.37 -2.05
CA PHE A 103 14.31 6.78 -3.21
C PHE A 103 12.90 7.33 -3.51
N GLU A 104 12.37 8.25 -2.70
CA GLU A 104 11.15 9.01 -3.01
C GLU A 104 11.57 10.36 -3.63
N MET A 105 11.92 10.35 -4.91
CA MET A 105 12.06 11.60 -5.68
C MET A 105 10.68 11.97 -6.24
N PRO A 106 10.24 13.23 -6.13
CA PRO A 106 9.12 13.73 -6.93
C PRO A 106 9.45 13.51 -8.42
N PRO A 107 8.43 13.35 -9.29
CA PRO A 107 8.67 13.22 -10.72
C PRO A 107 9.53 14.39 -11.19
N VAL A 108 10.65 14.07 -11.86
CA VAL A 108 11.71 14.99 -12.34
C VAL A 108 11.18 16.08 -13.30
N TRP A 109 9.87 16.12 -13.54
CA TRP A 109 9.20 16.92 -14.55
C TRP A 109 8.33 18.06 -13.97
N GLU A 110 8.23 18.20 -12.64
CA GLU A 110 7.34 19.23 -12.05
C GLU A 110 8.06 20.49 -11.53
N GLU A 111 9.37 20.48 -11.37
CA GLU A 111 10.10 21.65 -10.85
C GLU A 111 11.33 21.96 -11.73
N GLU A 112 11.27 23.10 -12.42
CA GLU A 112 12.37 23.82 -13.10
C GLU A 112 12.71 23.47 -14.56
N GLU A 113 11.72 23.52 -15.46
CA GLU A 113 11.96 23.57 -16.92
C GLU A 113 12.32 24.99 -17.45
N GLU A 114 12.30 26.05 -16.63
CA GLU A 114 12.35 27.41 -17.18
C GLU A 114 13.77 27.94 -17.52
N ASN A 115 14.87 27.28 -17.12
CA ASN A 115 16.20 27.83 -17.45
C ASN A 115 17.41 26.87 -17.44
N ALA A 116 17.22 25.57 -17.68
CA ALA A 116 18.35 24.63 -17.77
C ALA A 116 18.67 24.36 -19.25
N THR A 117 19.63 25.10 -19.83
CA THR A 117 20.30 24.58 -21.03
C THR A 117 21.04 23.31 -20.61
N PRO A 118 20.70 22.12 -21.15
CA PRO A 118 21.34 20.89 -20.73
C PRO A 118 22.84 20.99 -20.97
N ASP A 119 23.64 20.94 -19.90
CA ASP A 119 25.09 20.98 -20.01
C ASP A 119 25.52 19.81 -20.93
N PRO A 120 26.13 20.08 -22.10
CA PRO A 120 26.47 19.03 -23.05
C PRO A 120 27.43 18.00 -22.43
N GLN A 121 28.22 18.40 -21.43
CA GLN A 121 29.09 17.47 -20.71
C GLN A 121 28.32 16.54 -19.77
N ALA A 122 27.21 16.97 -19.18
CA ALA A 122 26.38 16.15 -18.31
C ALA A 122 25.72 15.01 -19.10
N VAL A 123 25.26 15.30 -20.32
CA VAL A 123 24.69 14.29 -21.24
C VAL A 123 25.77 13.27 -21.64
N LEU A 124 26.99 13.71 -21.94
CA LEU A 124 28.10 12.82 -22.27
C LEU A 124 28.51 11.90 -21.11
N ARG A 125 28.50 12.43 -19.87
CA ARG A 125 28.79 11.63 -18.66
C ARG A 125 27.69 10.62 -18.36
N ALA A 126 26.43 11.04 -18.47
CA ALA A 126 25.29 10.15 -18.30
C ALA A 126 25.30 9.03 -19.33
N ALA A 127 25.59 9.34 -20.60
CA ALA A 127 25.74 8.36 -21.67
C ALA A 127 26.87 7.36 -21.39
N ALA A 128 28.03 7.83 -20.90
CA ALA A 128 29.15 6.95 -20.55
C ALA A 128 28.82 5.98 -19.39
N ILE A 129 28.07 6.45 -18.38
CA ILE A 129 27.61 5.60 -17.27
C ILE A 129 26.59 4.58 -17.76
N LEU A 130 25.67 4.98 -18.64
CA LEU A 130 24.68 4.08 -19.23
C LEU A 130 25.34 3.03 -20.13
N GLU A 131 26.39 3.40 -20.89
CA GLU A 131 27.18 2.47 -21.69
C GLU A 131 27.91 1.45 -20.81
N ALA A 132 28.53 1.90 -19.71
CA ALA A 132 29.19 1.00 -18.75
C ALA A 132 28.18 0.03 -18.11
N TYR A 133 27.00 0.52 -17.74
CA TYR A 133 25.95 -0.27 -17.14
C TYR A 133 25.34 -1.28 -18.12
N VAL A 134 25.08 -0.89 -19.37
CA VAL A 134 24.57 -1.79 -20.42
C VAL A 134 25.61 -2.87 -20.76
N ARG A 135 26.88 -2.51 -20.81
CA ARG A 135 27.97 -3.48 -21.00
C ARG A 135 28.03 -4.51 -19.87
N GLN A 136 27.72 -4.09 -18.64
CA GLN A 136 27.72 -4.97 -17.46
C GLN A 136 26.46 -5.84 -17.34
N THR A 137 25.30 -5.35 -17.80
CA THR A 137 24.01 -6.03 -17.57
C THR A 137 23.48 -6.79 -18.78
N ALA A 138 23.93 -6.47 -19.99
CA ALA A 138 23.36 -7.03 -21.21
C ALA A 138 24.39 -7.20 -22.35
N PRO A 139 25.39 -8.09 -22.20
CA PRO A 139 26.30 -8.43 -23.30
C PRO A 139 25.56 -8.96 -24.54
N ALA A 140 24.38 -9.57 -24.35
CA ALA A 140 23.55 -10.13 -25.40
C ALA A 140 22.64 -9.12 -26.16
N LEU A 141 22.48 -7.87 -25.70
CA LEU A 141 21.58 -6.88 -26.36
C LEU A 141 22.32 -5.83 -27.20
N ALA A 142 23.66 -5.89 -27.23
CA ALA A 142 24.48 -4.91 -27.94
C ALA A 142 24.23 -4.94 -29.48
N PRO A 143 24.09 -3.77 -30.14
CA PRO A 143 23.99 -3.66 -31.59
C PRO A 143 25.14 -4.40 -32.30
N PRO A 144 24.89 -5.00 -33.49
CA PRO A 144 25.86 -5.85 -34.18
C PRO A 144 27.18 -5.15 -34.52
N GLU A 145 27.22 -3.81 -34.55
CA GLU A 145 28.45 -3.03 -34.74
C GLU A 145 29.42 -3.10 -33.55
N LEU A 146 28.91 -3.15 -32.32
CA LEU A 146 29.72 -3.25 -31.10
C LEU A 146 30.29 -4.67 -30.86
N ARG A 147 29.60 -5.71 -31.36
CA ARG A 147 30.07 -7.11 -31.24
C ARG A 147 31.33 -7.41 -32.06
N ARG A 148 31.55 -6.71 -33.18
CA ARG A 148 32.69 -6.97 -34.09
C ARG A 148 34.02 -6.44 -33.58
N LEU A 149 34.01 -5.52 -32.62
CA LEU A 149 35.21 -4.92 -32.03
C LEU A 149 35.72 -5.68 -30.80
N GLY A 150 34.98 -6.65 -30.27
CA GLY A 150 35.26 -7.30 -28.98
C GLY A 150 35.67 -8.77 -29.04
N HIS A 151 35.92 -9.36 -30.22
CA HIS A 151 36.39 -10.74 -30.30
C HIS A 151 37.88 -10.86 -29.92
N ALA A 152 38.11 -10.93 -28.61
CA ALA A 152 39.27 -11.53 -27.98
C ALA A 152 38.79 -12.34 -26.77
N GLU A 153 38.47 -13.61 -27.02
CA GLU A 153 38.32 -14.67 -25.99
C GLU A 153 39.71 -15.16 -25.51
N PRO A 154 39.83 -15.99 -24.46
CA PRO A 154 38.84 -16.45 -23.45
C PRO A 154 39.38 -16.48 -21.99
N ASP A 155 38.49 -16.74 -21.02
CA ASP A 155 38.57 -17.82 -20.01
C ASP A 155 37.90 -17.48 -18.66
N ASP A 156 37.32 -18.55 -18.08
CA ASP A 156 36.87 -18.81 -16.72
C ASP A 156 35.43 -18.40 -16.32
N ASP A 157 34.51 -19.33 -16.62
CA ASP A 157 33.61 -20.03 -15.68
C ASP A 157 33.04 -19.23 -14.47
N ASP A 158 31.80 -18.74 -14.61
CA ASP A 158 30.72 -18.74 -13.58
C ASP A 158 29.54 -17.86 -14.06
N GLU A 159 28.83 -18.28 -15.11
CA GLU A 159 27.56 -17.67 -15.53
C GLU A 159 26.45 -18.74 -15.57
N ASP A 160 25.91 -19.07 -14.40
CA ASP A 160 24.58 -19.66 -14.29
C ASP A 160 23.82 -18.89 -13.21
N ASP A 161 22.62 -18.42 -13.55
CA ASP A 161 21.59 -17.80 -12.69
C ASP A 161 21.44 -16.25 -12.70
N ALA A 162 21.30 -15.65 -13.89
CA ALA A 162 20.96 -14.23 -14.05
C ALA A 162 19.44 -13.92 -14.01
N GLY A 163 18.61 -14.80 -13.45
CA GLY A 163 17.14 -14.67 -13.55
C GLY A 163 16.33 -15.09 -12.32
N GLU A 164 16.82 -15.96 -11.45
CA GLU A 164 16.10 -16.39 -10.25
C GLU A 164 16.69 -15.73 -9.00
N MET A 165 15.83 -15.30 -8.06
CA MET A 165 16.28 -14.68 -6.82
C MET A 165 17.11 -15.67 -6.00
N THR A 166 18.38 -15.31 -5.75
CA THR A 166 19.27 -16.13 -4.93
C THR A 166 18.84 -16.14 -3.45
N VAL A 167 19.22 -17.18 -2.70
CA VAL A 167 18.96 -17.27 -1.25
C VAL A 167 19.52 -16.06 -0.49
N LYS A 168 20.69 -15.56 -0.91
CA LYS A 168 21.32 -14.39 -0.30
C LYS A 168 20.52 -13.11 -0.57
N GLU A 169 20.08 -12.90 -1.82
CA GLU A 169 19.21 -11.78 -2.16
C GLU A 169 17.89 -11.84 -1.39
N ALA A 170 17.30 -13.03 -1.25
CA ALA A 170 16.07 -13.22 -0.51
C ALA A 170 16.20 -12.87 1.00
N LEU A 171 17.34 -13.19 1.63
CA LEU A 171 17.65 -12.77 3.00
C LEU A 171 17.77 -11.25 3.12
N GLU A 172 18.43 -10.60 2.16
CA GLU A 172 18.57 -9.15 2.11
C GLU A 172 17.22 -8.45 1.94
N VAL A 173 16.35 -8.95 1.04
CA VAL A 173 15.01 -8.42 0.79
C VAL A 173 14.13 -8.52 2.04
N LEU A 174 14.17 -9.64 2.76
CA LEU A 174 13.39 -9.83 4.00
C LEU A 174 14.05 -9.19 5.23
N GLY A 175 15.32 -8.79 5.15
CA GLY A 175 16.11 -8.22 6.23
C GLY A 175 16.39 -9.23 7.34
N LEU A 176 16.72 -10.47 6.96
CA LEU A 176 17.00 -11.58 7.87
C LEU A 176 18.48 -11.96 7.87
N PRO A 177 19.06 -12.39 9.01
CA PRO A 177 20.42 -12.89 9.06
C PRO A 177 20.54 -14.31 8.49
N ASP A 178 21.76 -14.68 8.11
CA ASP A 178 22.09 -16.04 7.70
C ASP A 178 21.74 -17.04 8.81
N GLY A 179 20.89 -18.03 8.49
CA GLY A 179 20.45 -19.05 9.43
C GLY A 179 19.11 -18.76 10.13
N ALA A 180 18.35 -17.78 9.68
CA ALA A 180 16.96 -17.56 10.09
C ALA A 180 16.10 -18.83 9.89
N ASP A 181 15.17 -19.09 10.81
CA ASP A 181 14.26 -20.24 10.70
C ASP A 181 12.99 -19.87 9.90
N ILE A 182 12.21 -20.87 9.51
CA ILE A 182 10.96 -20.72 8.76
C ILE A 182 10.00 -19.73 9.47
N ALA A 183 9.97 -19.75 10.81
CA ALA A 183 9.14 -18.85 11.61
C ALA A 183 9.55 -17.36 11.44
N ASP A 184 10.86 -17.09 11.32
CA ASP A 184 11.39 -15.75 11.13
C ASP A 184 11.06 -15.23 9.73
N VAL A 185 11.17 -16.09 8.71
CA VAL A 185 10.77 -15.79 7.32
C VAL A 185 9.31 -15.36 7.25
N HIS A 186 8.40 -16.12 7.86
CA HIS A 186 6.97 -15.75 7.88
C HIS A 186 6.70 -14.45 8.63
N THR A 187 7.45 -14.18 9.70
CA THR A 187 7.27 -12.97 10.51
C THR A 187 7.76 -11.73 9.75
N ALA A 188 8.93 -11.79 9.12
CA ALA A 188 9.47 -10.74 8.28
C ALA A 188 8.56 -10.48 7.07
N HIS A 189 8.10 -11.55 6.40
CA HIS A 189 7.20 -11.46 5.27
C HIS A 189 5.88 -10.75 5.62
N ARG A 190 5.20 -11.13 6.72
CA ARG A 190 3.97 -10.45 7.17
C ARG A 190 4.21 -8.98 7.50
N ARG A 191 5.36 -8.64 8.10
CA ARG A 191 5.71 -7.26 8.45
C ARG A 191 5.88 -6.41 7.18
N LEU A 192 6.63 -6.91 6.20
CA LEU A 192 6.91 -6.18 4.95
C LEU A 192 5.67 -6.11 4.05
N MET A 193 4.90 -7.20 3.95
CA MET A 193 3.71 -7.23 3.08
C MET A 193 2.65 -6.23 3.54
N ARG A 194 2.46 -6.01 4.85
CA ARG A 194 1.55 -4.94 5.36
C ARG A 194 1.90 -3.54 4.85
N MET A 195 3.15 -3.29 4.50
CA MET A 195 3.61 -2.00 3.97
C MET A 195 3.62 -1.97 2.45
N ALA A 196 3.84 -3.12 1.81
CA ALA A 196 3.93 -3.26 0.36
C ALA A 196 2.60 -3.60 -0.33
N ASP A 197 1.54 -3.88 0.45
CA ASP A 197 0.22 -4.28 -0.04
C ASP A 197 -0.32 -3.29 -1.10
N PRO A 198 -0.55 -3.74 -2.35
CA PRO A 198 -1.05 -2.88 -3.42
C PRO A 198 -2.44 -2.31 -3.13
N ASP A 199 -3.28 -3.01 -2.37
CA ASP A 199 -4.62 -2.54 -2.00
C ASP A 199 -4.56 -1.41 -0.94
N ALA A 200 -3.47 -1.36 -0.17
CA ALA A 200 -3.18 -0.30 0.79
C ALA A 200 -2.40 0.89 0.18
N GLY A 201 -2.06 0.82 -1.11
CA GLY A 201 -1.28 1.84 -1.83
C GLY A 201 0.22 1.52 -1.98
N GLY A 202 0.63 0.27 -1.76
CA GLY A 202 1.98 -0.22 -2.00
C GLY A 202 2.25 -0.55 -3.48
N SER A 203 3.52 -0.87 -3.80
CA SER A 203 3.92 -1.22 -5.17
C SER A 203 3.66 -2.70 -5.45
N PRO A 204 2.94 -3.06 -6.54
CA PRO A 204 2.73 -4.46 -6.93
C PRO A 204 4.05 -5.20 -7.17
N TYR A 205 5.04 -4.52 -7.73
CA TYR A 205 6.37 -5.08 -7.96
C TYR A 205 7.08 -5.41 -6.65
N LEU A 206 6.96 -4.53 -5.64
CA LEU A 206 7.58 -4.75 -4.34
C LEU A 206 6.92 -5.92 -3.59
N ALA A 207 5.59 -6.00 -3.65
CA ALA A 207 4.84 -7.14 -3.09
C ALA A 207 5.29 -8.46 -3.74
N ALA A 208 5.39 -8.50 -5.08
CA ALA A 208 5.87 -9.67 -5.80
C ALA A 208 7.29 -10.07 -5.40
N LYS A 209 8.21 -9.09 -5.26
CA LYS A 209 9.59 -9.34 -4.84
C LYS A 209 9.68 -9.86 -3.39
N ILE A 210 8.79 -9.43 -2.50
CA ILE A 210 8.69 -9.92 -1.12
C ILE A 210 8.11 -11.34 -1.06
N ASP A 211 7.15 -11.66 -1.93
CA ASP A 211 6.60 -13.02 -2.08
C ASP A 211 7.66 -13.99 -2.60
N GLU A 212 8.39 -13.59 -3.65
CA GLU A 212 9.49 -14.37 -4.23
C GLU A 212 10.58 -14.69 -3.20
N ALA A 213 11.01 -13.68 -2.43
CA ALA A 213 12.00 -13.86 -1.36
C ALA A 213 11.54 -14.86 -0.30
N ARG A 214 10.26 -14.83 0.10
CA ARG A 214 9.69 -15.81 1.04
C ARG A 214 9.79 -17.21 0.45
N ASP A 215 9.36 -17.39 -0.79
CA ASP A 215 9.24 -18.71 -1.40
C ASP A 215 10.61 -19.37 -1.58
N VAL A 216 11.62 -18.60 -2.01
CA VAL A 216 13.02 -19.06 -2.12
C VAL A 216 13.57 -19.52 -0.77
N LEU A 217 13.39 -18.74 0.30
CA LEU A 217 13.90 -19.11 1.63
C LEU A 217 13.19 -20.32 2.21
N ILE A 218 11.87 -20.43 2.04
CA ILE A 218 11.10 -21.57 2.54
C ILE A 218 11.54 -22.85 1.83
N ASP A 219 11.76 -22.81 0.51
CA ASP A 219 12.21 -23.98 -0.23
C ASP A 219 13.65 -24.37 0.14
N ALA A 220 14.55 -23.39 0.27
CA ALA A 220 15.92 -23.60 0.73
C ALA A 220 15.97 -24.24 2.13
N LEU A 221 15.18 -23.73 3.08
CA LEU A 221 15.09 -24.26 4.44
C LEU A 221 14.51 -25.68 4.45
N ARG A 222 13.46 -25.94 3.66
CA ARG A 222 12.88 -27.29 3.53
C ARG A 222 13.88 -28.30 2.95
N ARG A 223 14.68 -27.90 1.95
CA ARG A 223 15.77 -28.73 1.40
C ARG A 223 16.83 -29.04 2.45
N ARG A 224 17.19 -28.07 3.30
CA ARG A 224 18.13 -28.26 4.41
C ARG A 224 17.58 -29.20 5.50
N THR A 225 16.29 -29.16 5.79
CA THR A 225 15.67 -30.03 6.82
C THR A 225 15.38 -31.44 6.32
N ARG A 226 15.34 -31.68 4.99
CA ARG A 226 15.14 -33.02 4.43
C ARG A 226 16.39 -33.88 4.73
N PRO A 227 16.30 -34.89 5.61
CA PRO A 227 17.43 -35.78 5.84
C PRO A 227 17.72 -36.52 4.53
N ALA A 228 18.98 -36.83 4.27
CA ALA A 228 19.45 -37.66 3.15
C ALA A 228 18.99 -39.14 3.25
N ALA A 229 17.74 -39.37 3.62
CA ALA A 229 17.10 -40.66 3.68
C ALA A 229 16.31 -40.87 2.39
N ILE A 230 16.93 -41.60 1.45
CA ILE A 230 16.41 -42.51 0.41
C ILE A 230 17.46 -42.49 -0.71
N GLY A 231 18.56 -43.20 -0.49
CA GLY A 231 19.68 -43.21 -1.43
C GLY A 231 20.77 -44.24 -1.09
N SER A 232 20.39 -45.41 -0.53
CA SER A 232 21.26 -46.60 -0.49
C SER A 232 20.48 -47.82 0.01
N ALA A 233 19.60 -48.36 -0.85
CA ALA A 233 19.11 -49.72 -0.69
C ALA A 233 19.32 -50.45 -2.02
N ALA A 234 20.59 -50.76 -2.30
CA ALA A 234 20.94 -51.67 -3.38
C ALA A 234 20.34 -53.06 -3.07
N PRO A 235 19.59 -53.70 -3.99
CA PRO A 235 19.13 -55.06 -3.77
C PRO A 235 20.34 -56.00 -3.75
N LYS A 236 20.64 -56.53 -2.57
CA LYS A 236 21.67 -57.55 -2.33
C LYS A 236 21.32 -58.80 -3.15
N ARG A 237 21.94 -58.97 -4.31
CA ARG A 237 21.88 -60.22 -5.09
C ARG A 237 22.53 -61.32 -4.25
N LEU A 238 21.75 -62.33 -3.86
CA LEU A 238 22.25 -63.57 -3.27
C LEU A 238 22.86 -64.46 -4.38
N PRO A 239 24.05 -65.05 -4.17
CA PRO A 239 24.56 -66.08 -5.06
C PRO A 239 23.75 -67.38 -4.84
N ARG A 240 23.12 -67.90 -5.89
CA ARG A 240 22.63 -69.28 -5.90
C ARG A 240 23.76 -70.19 -6.38
N SER A 241 24.21 -71.02 -5.45
CA SER A 241 24.96 -72.27 -5.64
C SER A 241 24.19 -73.27 -6.49
#